data_AF-A0A3S1L2J9-F1
#
_entry.id   AF-A0A3S1L2J9-F1
#
_cell.length_a   1.000
_cell.length_b   1.000
_cell.length_c   1.000
_cell.angle_alpha   90.00
_cell.angle_beta   90.00
_cell.angle_gamma   90.00
#
_symmetry.space_group_name_H-M   'P 1'
#
loop_
_entity.id
_entity.type
_entity.pdbx_description
1 polymer ?
#
loop_
_entity_poly.entity_id
_entity_poly.type
_entity_poly.pdbx_seq_one_letter_code
_entity_poly.pdbx_strand_id
1 'polypeptide(L)'
;MVALRLAGAAVTLIAFAPIAHAFNWPAQLQKSPTDLQAALGTSASCKETDFSAPVDLVDQNTKVQADLLNPIINTAGAFSLGDLSIDYDEHRRFNSDSVRLMTCVLGREATATAYVYNASIFRIAIRYDRCQERREENILLSKETEFVCSGVDLTEKPFDTSLYAEIKKIPHGYQTAYEWIPSSHEGYGPAEERLLFSLECDGDNEFTRTLRASNRSNRCLLAVDNKDIKHWSGAAIYERYEDGYLADEVTSHLAASRLFVDLPAEQRALEAMLPEAQTMISGIQNRIEERLAAKKSKEDAVSDLLGADTTPD
;
A
#
# COMPACT_ATOMS: atom_id res chain seq x y z
N MET A 1 -0.95 -60.62 -30.06
CA MET A 1 -1.62 -59.34 -30.39
C MET A 1 -1.80 -58.57 -29.10
N VAL A 2 -0.95 -57.57 -28.85
CA VAL A 2 -1.02 -56.69 -27.67
C VAL A 2 -1.44 -55.33 -28.19
N ALA A 3 -2.65 -54.89 -27.83
CA ALA A 3 -3.16 -53.58 -28.20
C ALA A 3 -2.74 -52.56 -27.14
N LEU A 4 -1.74 -51.75 -27.48
CA LEU A 4 -1.29 -50.62 -26.68
C LEU A 4 -2.32 -49.48 -26.82
N ARG A 5 -3.11 -49.24 -25.77
CA ARG A 5 -3.95 -48.03 -25.68
C ARG A 5 -3.09 -46.88 -25.15
N LEU A 6 -2.62 -46.04 -26.05
CA LEU A 6 -2.07 -44.72 -25.73
C LEU A 6 -3.22 -43.82 -25.29
N ALA A 7 -3.36 -43.62 -23.98
CA ALA A 7 -4.13 -42.51 -23.43
C ALA A 7 -3.29 -41.24 -23.55
N GLY A 8 -3.50 -40.48 -24.62
CA GLY A 8 -2.99 -39.11 -24.71
C GLY A 8 -3.72 -38.26 -23.66
N ALA A 9 -3.05 -37.96 -22.56
CA ALA A 9 -3.48 -36.89 -21.67
C ALA A 9 -3.30 -35.57 -22.43
N ALA A 10 -4.39 -35.03 -22.96
CA ALA A 10 -4.44 -33.66 -23.41
C ALA A 10 -4.23 -32.77 -22.18
N VAL A 11 -3.01 -32.29 -22.00
CA VAL A 11 -2.71 -31.17 -21.10
C VAL A 11 -3.37 -29.96 -21.75
N THR A 12 -4.63 -29.70 -21.42
CA THR A 12 -5.23 -28.39 -21.63
C THR A 12 -4.40 -27.40 -20.82
N LEU A 13 -3.47 -26.72 -21.49
CA LEU A 13 -2.98 -25.41 -21.08
C LEU A 13 -4.22 -24.53 -21.01
N ILE A 14 -4.82 -24.42 -19.82
CA ILE A 14 -5.78 -23.37 -19.53
C ILE A 14 -4.97 -22.09 -19.69
N ALA A 15 -5.16 -21.42 -20.83
CA ALA A 15 -4.78 -20.04 -20.99
C ALA A 15 -5.54 -19.29 -19.90
N PHE A 16 -4.88 -19.00 -18.78
CA PHE A 16 -5.40 -18.07 -17.79
C PHE A 16 -5.59 -16.77 -18.55
N ALA A 17 -6.85 -16.42 -18.82
CA ALA A 17 -7.16 -15.09 -19.31
C ALA A 17 -6.55 -14.11 -18.28
N PRO A 18 -5.97 -13.00 -18.73
CA PRO A 18 -5.41 -11.99 -17.83
C PRO A 18 -6.56 -11.26 -17.11
N ILE A 19 -7.07 -11.90 -16.06
CA ILE A 19 -8.30 -11.55 -15.35
C ILE A 19 -8.15 -10.20 -14.65
N ALA A 20 -6.93 -9.83 -14.23
CA ALA A 20 -6.69 -8.60 -13.51
C ALA A 20 -7.01 -7.32 -14.31
N HIS A 21 -6.78 -7.27 -15.62
CA HIS A 21 -7.00 -6.02 -16.37
C HIS A 21 -8.41 -5.90 -16.97
N ALA A 22 -9.03 -7.02 -17.37
CA ALA A 22 -10.34 -7.03 -18.03
C ALA A 22 -11.52 -7.07 -17.04
N PHE A 23 -11.24 -7.31 -15.75
CA PHE A 23 -12.25 -7.37 -14.71
C PHE A 23 -12.79 -5.98 -14.37
N ASN A 24 -14.10 -5.90 -14.14
CA ASN A 24 -14.79 -4.65 -13.82
C ASN A 24 -14.63 -4.32 -12.33
N TRP A 25 -13.45 -3.81 -11.96
CA TRP A 25 -13.12 -3.40 -10.59
C TRP A 25 -13.99 -2.28 -10.02
N PRO A 26 -14.31 -1.21 -10.77
CA PRO A 26 -15.21 -0.17 -10.24
C PRO A 26 -16.55 -0.71 -9.77
N ALA A 27 -17.11 -1.71 -10.46
CA ALA A 27 -18.38 -2.32 -10.10
C ALA A 27 -18.33 -3.16 -8.80
N GLN A 28 -17.14 -3.43 -8.27
CA GLN A 28 -16.96 -4.14 -7.01
C GLN A 28 -16.92 -3.22 -5.78
N LEU A 29 -16.82 -1.89 -5.98
CA LEU A 29 -17.01 -0.94 -4.88
C LEU A 29 -18.42 -1.10 -4.31
N GLN A 30 -18.54 -0.91 -3.00
CA GLN A 30 -19.74 -1.14 -2.17
C GLN A 30 -20.27 -2.59 -2.18
N LYS A 31 -19.57 -3.55 -2.79
CA LYS A 31 -19.91 -4.97 -2.71
C LYS A 31 -19.30 -5.61 -1.47
N SER A 32 -19.83 -6.78 -1.12
CA SER A 32 -19.24 -7.56 -0.02
C SER A 32 -17.94 -8.24 -0.47
N PRO A 33 -17.02 -8.48 0.48
CA PRO A 33 -15.91 -9.43 0.36
C PRO A 33 -16.25 -10.72 -0.39
N THR A 34 -17.35 -11.36 0.01
CA THR A 34 -17.81 -12.63 -0.56
C THR A 34 -18.24 -12.49 -2.01
N ASP A 35 -18.92 -11.39 -2.36
CA ASP A 35 -19.32 -11.12 -3.74
C ASP A 35 -18.10 -10.91 -4.65
N LEU A 36 -17.09 -10.17 -4.18
CA LEU A 36 -15.83 -9.99 -4.91
C LEU A 36 -15.14 -11.34 -5.14
N GLN A 37 -14.99 -12.15 -4.10
CA GLN A 37 -14.37 -13.46 -4.21
C GLN A 37 -15.14 -14.38 -5.19
N ALA A 38 -16.47 -14.35 -5.14
CA ALA A 38 -17.31 -15.09 -6.08
C ALA A 38 -17.14 -14.60 -7.53
N ALA A 39 -17.03 -13.28 -7.73
CA ALA A 39 -16.83 -12.67 -9.05
C ALA A 39 -15.44 -13.00 -9.65
N LEU A 40 -14.40 -13.08 -8.82
CA LEU A 40 -13.07 -13.50 -9.23
C LEU A 40 -13.00 -15.02 -9.52
N GLY A 41 -13.85 -15.81 -8.87
CA GLY A 41 -13.97 -17.25 -9.09
C GLY A 41 -12.68 -18.01 -8.74
N THR A 42 -12.44 -19.15 -9.40
CA THR A 42 -11.29 -20.04 -9.12
C THR A 42 -9.95 -19.49 -9.59
N SER A 43 -9.93 -18.30 -10.18
CA SER A 43 -8.71 -17.67 -10.70
C SER A 43 -7.94 -16.86 -9.67
N ALA A 44 -8.56 -16.62 -8.51
CA ALA A 44 -8.00 -15.86 -7.42
C ALA A 44 -7.92 -16.69 -6.13
N SER A 45 -6.85 -16.47 -5.36
CA SER A 45 -6.75 -16.94 -3.99
C SER A 45 -6.82 -15.73 -3.06
N CYS A 46 -7.90 -15.64 -2.29
CA CYS A 46 -8.17 -14.50 -1.41
C CYS A 46 -8.00 -14.87 0.07
N LYS A 47 -7.42 -13.96 0.85
CA LYS A 47 -7.29 -14.05 2.30
C LYS A 47 -7.78 -12.76 2.93
N GLU A 48 -8.61 -12.87 3.97
CA GLU A 48 -8.98 -11.73 4.81
C GLU A 48 -8.01 -11.61 5.99
N THR A 49 -7.62 -10.38 6.30
CA THR A 49 -6.80 -10.02 7.45
C THR A 49 -7.28 -8.70 8.04
N ASP A 50 -6.95 -8.43 9.29
CA ASP A 50 -7.23 -7.13 9.88
C ASP A 50 -6.34 -6.06 9.24
N PHE A 51 -6.83 -4.81 9.20
CA PHE A 51 -5.98 -3.70 8.79
C PHE A 51 -4.89 -3.47 9.83
N SER A 52 -3.66 -3.27 9.36
CA SER A 52 -2.50 -3.06 10.21
C SER A 52 -1.57 -1.99 9.65
N ALA A 53 -1.10 -1.08 10.49
CA ALA A 53 -0.10 -0.06 10.13
C ALA A 53 1.07 -0.08 11.13
N PRO A 54 2.33 0.06 10.67
CA PRO A 54 3.49 0.14 11.56
C PRO A 54 3.45 1.39 12.45
N VAL A 55 3.87 1.23 13.71
CA VAL A 55 3.94 2.32 14.71
C VAL A 55 5.24 2.19 15.48
N ASP A 56 6.35 2.35 14.78
CA ASP A 56 7.65 1.97 15.31
C ASP A 56 8.14 2.91 16.41
N LEU A 57 7.67 4.16 16.41
CA LEU A 57 8.09 5.18 17.36
C LEU A 57 6.89 6.03 17.78
N VAL A 58 6.83 6.37 19.07
CA VAL A 58 5.86 7.33 19.64
C VAL A 58 6.57 8.25 20.64
N ASP A 59 6.25 9.53 20.56
CA ASP A 59 6.67 10.60 21.48
C ASP A 59 5.45 11.46 21.90
N GLN A 60 5.70 12.52 22.68
CA GLN A 60 4.64 13.45 23.12
C GLN A 60 4.04 14.30 21.99
N ASN A 61 4.72 14.38 20.85
CA ASN A 61 4.28 15.17 19.70
C ASN A 61 3.60 14.33 18.61
N THR A 62 3.59 13.01 18.79
CA THR A 62 2.97 12.04 17.89
C THR A 62 1.48 12.30 17.81
N LYS A 63 0.96 12.37 16.59
CA LYS A 63 -0.43 12.74 16.30
C LYS A 63 -1.08 11.72 15.40
N VAL A 64 -2.37 11.54 15.61
CA VAL A 64 -3.22 10.80 14.67
C VAL A 64 -3.69 11.75 13.58
N GLN A 65 -3.75 11.28 12.34
CA GLN A 65 -4.27 12.03 11.19
C GLN A 65 -5.30 11.21 10.40
N ALA A 66 -6.13 11.92 9.65
CA ALA A 66 -7.10 11.32 8.73
C ALA A 66 -6.40 10.79 7.45
N ASP A 67 -5.61 9.74 7.60
CA ASP A 67 -4.94 9.01 6.52
C ASP A 67 -5.08 7.52 6.76
N LEU A 68 -5.58 6.79 5.76
CA LEU A 68 -5.93 5.39 5.90
C LEU A 68 -4.67 4.54 5.99
N LEU A 69 -3.65 4.88 5.21
CA LEU A 69 -2.45 4.07 5.07
C LEU A 69 -1.42 4.45 6.13
N ASN A 70 -1.39 5.73 6.52
CA ASN A 70 -0.47 6.25 7.53
C ASN A 70 -1.23 7.07 8.61
N PRO A 71 -2.06 6.42 9.45
CA PRO A 71 -2.92 7.13 10.40
C PRO A 71 -2.15 7.82 11.53
N ILE A 72 -0.86 7.52 11.70
CA ILE A 72 -0.03 8.03 12.79
C ILE A 72 1.15 8.79 12.18
N ILE A 73 1.26 10.08 12.51
CA ILE A 73 2.43 10.90 12.18
C ILE A 73 3.35 10.95 13.39
N ASN A 74 4.59 10.54 13.14
CA ASN A 74 5.68 10.78 14.04
C ASN A 74 6.44 12.06 13.66
N THR A 75 6.78 12.88 14.64
CA THR A 75 7.58 14.09 14.46
C THR A 75 9.01 13.96 14.98
N ALA A 76 9.34 12.88 15.68
CA ALA A 76 10.70 12.63 16.13
C ALA A 76 11.57 12.27 14.91
N GLY A 77 12.60 13.08 14.67
CA GLY A 77 13.62 12.80 13.67
C GLY A 77 14.62 11.76 14.17
N ALA A 78 15.91 12.10 14.11
CA ALA A 78 16.94 11.26 14.71
C ALA A 78 16.72 11.12 16.23
N PHE A 79 16.60 9.88 16.71
CA PHE A 79 16.43 9.56 18.12
C PHE A 79 17.63 8.78 18.66
N SER A 80 17.83 8.86 19.98
CA SER A 80 18.83 8.06 20.69
C SER A 80 18.17 6.86 21.37
N LEU A 81 18.77 5.67 21.20
CA LEU A 81 18.38 4.49 21.97
C LEU A 81 18.60 4.78 23.46
N GLY A 82 17.52 4.82 24.24
CA GLY A 82 17.54 5.14 25.68
C GLY A 82 16.94 6.49 26.05
N ASP A 83 16.47 7.29 25.08
CA ASP A 83 15.65 8.47 25.38
C ASP A 83 14.30 8.05 25.99
N LEU A 84 14.07 8.42 27.25
CA LEU A 84 12.84 8.08 27.96
C LEU A 84 11.61 8.84 27.45
N SER A 85 11.81 9.92 26.71
CA SER A 85 10.72 10.68 26.07
C SER A 85 10.16 9.98 24.83
N ILE A 86 10.80 8.89 24.42
CA ILE A 86 10.47 8.12 23.22
C ILE A 86 10.12 6.68 23.62
N ASP A 87 9.09 6.14 22.98
CA ASP A 87 8.72 4.74 23.03
C ASP A 87 8.95 4.12 21.65
N TYR A 88 10.04 3.35 21.52
CA TYR A 88 10.44 2.69 20.28
C TYR A 88 10.18 1.18 20.37
N ASP A 89 9.54 0.65 19.34
CA ASP A 89 9.15 -0.76 19.22
C ASP A 89 8.92 -1.11 17.73
N GLU A 90 9.94 -1.67 17.08
CA GLU A 90 9.93 -2.02 15.65
C GLU A 90 8.88 -3.06 15.24
N HIS A 91 8.28 -3.75 16.22
CA HIS A 91 7.26 -4.76 15.99
C HIS A 91 5.86 -4.23 16.30
N ARG A 92 5.74 -3.01 16.81
CA ARG A 92 4.45 -2.41 17.13
C ARG A 92 3.65 -2.14 15.87
N ARG A 93 2.39 -2.54 15.93
CA ARG A 93 1.41 -2.33 14.88
C ARG A 93 0.15 -1.74 15.48
N PHE A 94 -0.40 -0.73 14.82
CA PHE A 94 -1.80 -0.34 15.01
C PHE A 94 -2.64 -1.31 14.20
N ASN A 95 -3.56 -2.02 14.86
CA ASN A 95 -4.56 -2.85 14.19
C ASN A 95 -5.92 -2.18 14.38
N SER A 96 -6.70 -2.12 13.30
CA SER A 96 -8.06 -1.58 13.38
C SER A 96 -9.08 -2.70 13.40
N ASP A 97 -10.05 -2.59 14.30
CA ASP A 97 -11.22 -3.48 14.35
C ASP A 97 -12.29 -3.04 13.33
N SER A 98 -12.32 -1.75 13.00
CA SER A 98 -13.29 -1.15 12.09
C SER A 98 -13.01 -1.45 10.62
N VAL A 99 -11.73 -1.55 10.23
CA VAL A 99 -11.31 -1.76 8.83
C VAL A 99 -10.59 -3.09 8.68
N ARG A 100 -11.01 -3.85 7.66
CA ARG A 100 -10.41 -5.13 7.30
C ARG A 100 -9.86 -5.08 5.88
N LEU A 101 -8.94 -5.98 5.59
CA LEU A 101 -8.32 -6.13 4.28
C LEU A 101 -8.70 -7.49 3.71
N MET A 102 -8.92 -7.54 2.40
CA MET A 102 -8.92 -8.75 1.61
C MET A 102 -7.82 -8.64 0.58
N THR A 103 -6.85 -9.56 0.63
CA THR A 103 -5.79 -9.66 -0.36
C THR A 103 -6.06 -10.87 -1.25
N CYS A 104 -6.23 -10.62 -2.54
CA CYS A 104 -6.46 -11.63 -3.57
C CYS A 104 -5.26 -11.71 -4.51
N VAL A 105 -4.64 -12.87 -4.60
CA VAL A 105 -3.61 -13.18 -5.60
C VAL A 105 -4.30 -13.63 -6.89
N LEU A 106 -4.06 -12.91 -7.99
CA LEU A 106 -4.67 -13.13 -9.31
C LEU A 106 -3.66 -13.84 -10.21
N GLY A 107 -3.62 -15.16 -10.12
CA GLY A 107 -2.66 -15.98 -10.85
C GLY A 107 -1.20 -15.55 -10.59
N ARG A 108 -0.44 -15.28 -11.66
CA ARG A 108 0.96 -14.82 -11.59
C ARG A 108 1.13 -13.34 -11.96
N GLU A 109 0.03 -12.62 -12.15
CA GLU A 109 0.05 -11.34 -12.86
C GLU A 109 -0.23 -10.14 -11.97
N ALA A 110 -0.99 -10.32 -10.89
CA ALA A 110 -1.34 -9.23 -10.01
C ALA A 110 -1.77 -9.69 -8.62
N THR A 111 -1.69 -8.76 -7.68
CA THR A 111 -2.25 -8.86 -6.34
C THR A 111 -3.22 -7.70 -6.15
N ALA A 112 -4.47 -8.01 -5.77
CA ALA A 112 -5.50 -7.04 -5.48
C ALA A 112 -5.78 -6.97 -3.97
N THR A 113 -5.72 -5.78 -3.39
CA THR A 113 -6.02 -5.50 -1.99
C THR A 113 -7.29 -4.67 -1.92
N ALA A 114 -8.36 -5.28 -1.42
CA ALA A 114 -9.62 -4.62 -1.15
C ALA A 114 -9.72 -4.24 0.34
N TYR A 115 -10.11 -2.99 0.61
CA TYR A 115 -10.32 -2.47 1.95
C TYR A 115 -11.80 -2.46 2.25
N VAL A 116 -12.15 -2.95 3.44
CA VAL A 116 -13.52 -3.28 3.82
C VAL A 116 -13.88 -2.53 5.09
N TYR A 117 -15.01 -1.82 5.04
CA TYR A 117 -15.62 -1.15 6.19
C TYR A 117 -17.11 -1.50 6.20
N ASN A 118 -17.65 -1.89 7.36
CA ASN A 118 -19.06 -2.34 7.49
C ASN A 118 -19.48 -3.37 6.42
N ALA A 119 -18.64 -4.40 6.23
CA ALA A 119 -18.82 -5.47 5.25
C ALA A 119 -18.92 -5.04 3.77
N SER A 120 -18.53 -3.80 3.46
CA SER A 120 -18.55 -3.25 2.10
C SER A 120 -17.16 -2.80 1.68
N ILE A 121 -16.78 -3.10 0.45
CA ILE A 121 -15.49 -2.69 -0.13
C ILE A 121 -15.58 -1.21 -0.48
N PHE A 122 -14.65 -0.39 0.02
CA PHE A 122 -14.61 1.05 -0.30
C PHE A 122 -13.37 1.44 -1.12
N ARG A 123 -12.36 0.58 -1.16
CA ARG A 123 -11.11 0.83 -1.89
C ARG A 123 -10.55 -0.48 -2.41
N ILE A 124 -10.05 -0.45 -3.64
CA ILE A 124 -9.36 -1.58 -4.28
C ILE A 124 -8.06 -1.08 -4.88
N ALA A 125 -6.95 -1.56 -4.36
CA ALA A 125 -5.62 -1.33 -4.94
C ALA A 125 -5.18 -2.60 -5.67
N ILE A 126 -4.74 -2.48 -6.91
CA ILE A 126 -4.21 -3.58 -7.70
C ILE A 126 -2.76 -3.26 -7.98
N ARG A 127 -1.89 -4.20 -7.64
CA ARG A 127 -0.48 -4.16 -8.02
C ARG A 127 -0.22 -5.24 -9.04
N TYR A 128 0.36 -4.87 -10.18
CA TYR A 128 0.77 -5.84 -11.19
C TYR A 128 2.10 -6.45 -10.78
N ASP A 129 2.11 -7.77 -10.66
CA ASP A 129 3.25 -8.51 -10.20
C ASP A 129 4.30 -8.64 -11.31
N ARG A 130 5.50 -8.19 -10.96
CA ARG A 130 6.70 -8.24 -11.79
C ARG A 130 7.65 -9.32 -11.31
N CYS A 131 7.14 -10.35 -10.65
CA CYS A 131 7.96 -11.46 -10.20
C CYS A 131 8.48 -12.25 -11.40
N GLN A 132 9.80 -12.46 -11.45
CA GLN A 132 10.38 -13.41 -12.41
C GLN A 132 9.91 -14.83 -12.10
N GLU A 133 9.93 -15.21 -10.81
CA GLU A 133 9.33 -16.43 -10.32
C GLU A 133 8.45 -16.15 -9.11
N ARG A 134 7.27 -16.78 -9.06
CA ARG A 134 6.40 -16.79 -7.88
C ARG A 134 6.38 -18.21 -7.31
N ARG A 135 6.79 -18.35 -6.06
CA ARG A 135 6.79 -19.63 -5.33
C ARG A 135 5.83 -19.56 -4.17
N GLU A 136 5.05 -20.61 -4.00
CA GLU A 136 4.30 -20.84 -2.77
C GLU A 136 5.26 -21.42 -1.74
N GLU A 137 5.57 -20.66 -0.71
CA GLU A 137 6.37 -21.12 0.42
C GLU A 137 5.48 -21.33 1.62
N ASN A 138 5.62 -22.48 2.28
CA ASN A 138 5.03 -22.69 3.58
C ASN A 138 5.92 -21.99 4.60
N ILE A 139 5.38 -21.00 5.31
CA ILE A 139 6.12 -20.36 6.39
C ILE A 139 6.36 -21.44 7.45
N LEU A 140 7.63 -21.68 7.81
CA LEU A 140 8.09 -22.81 8.63
C LEU A 140 7.41 -22.97 10.01
N LEU A 141 6.58 -22.00 10.42
CA LEU A 141 5.89 -21.94 11.70
C LEU A 141 4.38 -21.64 11.59
N SER A 142 3.84 -21.47 10.37
CA SER A 142 2.40 -21.29 10.16
C SER A 142 1.89 -22.33 9.15
N LYS A 143 0.61 -22.71 9.25
CA LYS A 143 -0.05 -23.49 8.18
C LYS A 143 -0.39 -22.61 6.96
N GLU A 144 0.15 -21.41 6.91
CA GLU A 144 -0.13 -20.46 5.84
C GLU A 144 0.92 -20.58 4.75
N THR A 145 0.42 -20.63 3.53
CA THR A 145 1.22 -20.59 2.31
C THR A 145 1.31 -19.14 1.89
N GLU A 146 2.52 -18.59 1.83
CA GLU A 146 2.78 -17.25 1.32
C GLU A 146 3.34 -17.35 -0.10
N PHE A 147 2.93 -16.42 -0.96
CA PHE A 147 3.52 -16.32 -2.28
C PHE A 147 4.76 -15.44 -2.22
N VAL A 148 5.93 -16.06 -2.32
CA VAL A 148 7.21 -15.37 -2.35
C VAL A 148 7.58 -15.04 -3.80
N CYS A 149 7.88 -13.76 -4.02
CA CYS A 149 8.40 -13.23 -5.27
C CYS A 149 9.92 -13.40 -5.29
N SER A 150 10.47 -13.99 -6.35
CA SER A 150 11.91 -14.11 -6.56
C SER A 150 12.30 -13.42 -7.86
N GLY A 151 13.03 -12.30 -7.73
CA GLY A 151 13.53 -11.50 -8.86
C GLY A 151 12.46 -10.68 -9.56
N VAL A 152 12.91 -9.76 -10.43
CA VAL A 152 12.05 -8.81 -11.15
C VAL A 152 12.08 -9.06 -12.66
N ASP A 153 10.92 -9.30 -13.24
CA ASP A 153 10.66 -9.39 -14.68
C ASP A 153 10.28 -8.03 -15.26
N LEU A 154 11.20 -7.46 -16.02
CA LEU A 154 11.04 -6.18 -16.72
C LEU A 154 10.63 -6.33 -18.19
N THR A 155 10.13 -7.51 -18.57
CA THR A 155 9.57 -7.71 -19.91
C THR A 155 8.15 -7.14 -19.98
N GLU A 156 7.84 -6.49 -21.11
CA GLU A 156 6.49 -5.99 -21.38
C GLU A 156 5.55 -7.18 -21.60
N LYS A 157 4.41 -7.15 -20.91
CA LYS A 157 3.37 -8.18 -20.98
C LYS A 157 2.17 -7.65 -21.78
N PRO A 158 1.34 -8.51 -22.40
CA PRO A 158 0.22 -8.05 -23.22
C PRO A 158 -0.77 -7.12 -22.49
N PHE A 159 -0.93 -7.31 -21.17
CA PHE A 159 -1.80 -6.45 -20.37
C PHE A 159 -1.24 -5.02 -20.21
N ASP A 160 0.07 -4.83 -20.33
CA ASP A 160 0.71 -3.51 -20.21
C ASP A 160 0.27 -2.58 -21.32
N THR A 161 0.40 -3.05 -22.56
CA THR A 161 -0.01 -2.30 -23.74
C THR A 161 -1.53 -2.05 -23.73
N SER A 162 -2.33 -3.03 -23.29
CA SER A 162 -3.79 -2.88 -23.19
C SER A 162 -4.19 -1.82 -22.16
N LEU A 163 -3.60 -1.88 -20.95
CA LEU A 163 -3.85 -0.92 -19.89
C LEU A 163 -3.37 0.47 -20.28
N TYR A 164 -2.20 0.58 -20.90
CA TYR A 164 -1.69 1.84 -21.42
C TYR A 164 -2.68 2.49 -22.40
N ALA A 165 -3.20 1.72 -23.36
CA ALA A 165 -4.17 2.23 -24.33
C ALA A 165 -5.52 2.62 -23.70
N GLU A 166 -5.95 1.94 -22.63
CA GLU A 166 -7.12 2.31 -21.84
C GLU A 166 -6.88 3.64 -21.12
N ILE A 167 -5.76 3.72 -20.40
CA ILE A 167 -5.39 4.84 -19.53
C ILE A 167 -5.12 6.12 -20.33
N LYS A 168 -4.48 6.01 -21.50
CA LYS A 168 -4.21 7.15 -22.38
C LYS A 168 -5.47 7.86 -22.88
N LYS A 169 -6.63 7.20 -22.82
CA LYS A 169 -7.93 7.82 -23.17
C LYS A 169 -8.48 8.73 -22.08
N ILE A 170 -7.88 8.73 -20.88
CA ILE A 170 -8.27 9.58 -19.76
C ILE A 170 -7.76 11.02 -20.04
N PRO A 171 -8.66 12.01 -20.27
CA PRO A 171 -8.27 13.31 -20.81
C PRO A 171 -7.42 14.18 -19.86
N HIS A 172 -7.51 13.92 -18.55
CA HIS A 172 -6.93 14.77 -17.50
C HIS A 172 -5.78 14.08 -16.74
N GLY A 173 -5.43 12.85 -17.10
CA GLY A 173 -4.64 11.99 -16.23
C GLY A 173 -3.13 12.04 -16.47
N TYR A 174 -2.68 12.21 -17.71
CA TYR A 174 -1.31 11.87 -18.09
C TYR A 174 -0.31 12.96 -17.68
N GLN A 175 0.20 12.88 -16.46
CA GLN A 175 1.24 13.75 -15.96
C GLN A 175 2.52 12.94 -15.73
N THR A 176 3.65 13.47 -16.20
CA THR A 176 4.96 13.03 -15.75
C THR A 176 5.07 13.35 -14.26
N ALA A 177 5.38 12.37 -13.42
CA ALA A 177 5.26 12.42 -11.96
C ALA A 177 6.14 13.47 -11.22
N TYR A 178 6.59 14.54 -11.87
CA TYR A 178 7.34 15.66 -11.27
C TYR A 178 6.66 17.03 -11.43
N GLU A 179 5.58 17.16 -12.19
CA GLU A 179 4.79 18.40 -12.27
C GLU A 179 3.30 18.07 -12.13
N TRP A 180 2.86 17.85 -10.89
CA TRP A 180 1.42 17.85 -10.58
C TRP A 180 0.92 19.27 -10.40
N ILE A 181 -0.06 19.65 -11.22
CA ILE A 181 -0.84 20.87 -11.03
C ILE A 181 -2.14 20.45 -10.37
N PRO A 182 -2.41 20.87 -9.11
CA PRO A 182 -3.64 20.54 -8.43
C PRO A 182 -4.85 20.81 -9.30
N SER A 183 -5.75 19.84 -9.45
CA SER A 183 -7.07 20.14 -9.94
C SER A 183 -7.73 21.06 -8.91
N SER A 184 -8.15 22.26 -9.34
CA SER A 184 -8.61 23.35 -8.47
C SER A 184 -9.96 23.10 -7.78
N HIS A 185 -10.36 21.84 -7.58
CA HIS A 185 -11.64 21.50 -6.99
C HIS A 185 -11.52 21.53 -5.47
N GLU A 186 -11.97 22.65 -4.90
CA GLU A 186 -12.07 22.92 -3.47
C GLU A 186 -12.79 21.75 -2.76
N GLY A 187 -12.03 20.98 -1.95
CA GLY A 187 -12.57 19.94 -1.06
C GLY A 187 -11.80 18.63 -1.04
N TYR A 188 -11.24 18.19 -2.16
CA TYR A 188 -10.60 16.87 -2.28
C TYR A 188 -9.11 16.90 -2.62
N GLY A 189 -8.50 18.07 -2.85
CA GLY A 189 -7.08 18.20 -3.23
C GLY A 189 -6.08 17.45 -2.32
N PRO A 190 -6.18 17.54 -0.99
CA PRO A 190 -5.31 16.77 -0.10
C PRO A 190 -5.56 15.25 -0.13
N ALA A 191 -6.79 14.82 -0.40
CA ALA A 191 -7.11 13.40 -0.58
C ALA A 191 -6.55 12.90 -1.92
N GLU A 192 -6.69 13.70 -2.99
CA GLU A 192 -6.13 13.44 -4.33
C GLU A 192 -4.63 13.19 -4.28
N GLU A 193 -3.89 14.10 -3.65
CA GLU A 193 -2.45 14.02 -3.49
C GLU A 193 -2.04 12.73 -2.77
N ARG A 194 -2.75 12.36 -1.69
CA ARG A 194 -2.50 11.13 -0.91
C ARG A 194 -2.84 9.86 -1.70
N LEU A 195 -3.90 9.88 -2.49
CA LEU A 195 -4.27 8.75 -3.35
C LEU A 195 -3.23 8.52 -4.44
N LEU A 196 -2.57 9.58 -4.94
CA LEU A 196 -1.47 9.45 -5.90
C LEU A 196 -0.26 8.73 -5.33
N PHE A 197 0.11 8.98 -4.06
CA PHE A 197 1.16 8.20 -3.39
C PHE A 197 0.84 6.71 -3.33
N SER A 198 -0.44 6.35 -3.30
CA SER A 198 -0.88 4.95 -3.30
C SER A 198 -0.70 4.25 -4.64
N LEU A 199 -0.44 5.00 -5.73
CA LEU A 199 -0.14 4.43 -7.04
C LEU A 199 1.34 4.01 -7.18
N GLU A 200 2.14 4.18 -6.12
CA GLU A 200 3.52 3.69 -5.98
C GLU A 200 4.53 4.25 -7.02
N CYS A 201 4.24 5.38 -7.66
CA CYS A 201 5.15 5.99 -8.65
C CYS A 201 6.51 6.46 -8.08
N ASP A 202 6.64 6.56 -6.75
CA ASP A 202 7.86 6.94 -6.05
C ASP A 202 8.31 5.88 -5.01
N GLY A 203 7.71 4.68 -5.04
CA GLY A 203 7.93 3.68 -3.99
C GLY A 203 9.35 3.13 -3.94
N ASP A 204 9.76 2.60 -2.78
CA ASP A 204 11.01 1.86 -2.57
C ASP A 204 10.83 0.33 -2.68
N ASN A 205 9.81 -0.11 -3.40
CA ASN A 205 9.58 -1.54 -3.62
C ASN A 205 10.68 -2.14 -4.53
N GLU A 206 10.78 -3.47 -4.57
CA GLU A 206 11.83 -4.14 -5.36
C GLU A 206 11.77 -3.76 -6.85
N PHE A 207 10.57 -3.71 -7.44
CA PHE A 207 10.38 -3.35 -8.84
C PHE A 207 10.87 -1.93 -9.16
N THR A 208 10.48 -0.94 -8.37
CA THR A 208 10.90 0.46 -8.56
C THR A 208 12.39 0.65 -8.28
N ARG A 209 12.96 -0.04 -7.29
CA ARG A 209 14.41 -0.06 -7.04
C ARG A 209 15.17 -0.66 -8.22
N THR A 210 14.71 -1.78 -8.80
CA THR A 210 15.33 -2.37 -9.98
C THR A 210 15.22 -1.45 -11.20
N LEU A 211 14.09 -0.75 -11.38
CA LEU A 211 13.95 0.25 -12.42
C LEU A 211 14.94 1.40 -12.25
N ARG A 212 15.06 1.96 -11.04
CA ARG A 212 16.02 3.03 -10.71
C ARG A 212 17.48 2.59 -10.90
N ALA A 213 17.80 1.33 -10.63
CA ALA A 213 19.13 0.76 -10.82
C ALA A 213 19.43 0.37 -12.27
N SER A 214 18.45 0.42 -13.17
CA SER A 214 18.63 0.11 -14.58
C SER A 214 19.47 1.19 -15.26
N ASN A 215 20.38 0.80 -16.17
CA ASN A 215 21.12 1.75 -17.03
C ASN A 215 20.24 2.47 -18.08
N ARG A 216 18.90 2.33 -18.02
CA ARG A 216 17.96 2.98 -18.93
C ARG A 216 17.22 4.10 -18.21
N SER A 217 16.88 5.14 -18.95
CA SER A 217 16.02 6.21 -18.46
C SER A 217 14.58 5.70 -18.33
N ASN A 218 13.94 6.01 -17.20
CA ASN A 218 12.57 5.60 -16.91
C ASN A 218 11.79 6.80 -16.35
N ARG A 219 10.50 6.89 -16.67
CA ARG A 219 9.58 7.86 -16.06
C ARG A 219 8.31 7.17 -15.60
N CYS A 220 7.79 7.59 -14.45
CA CYS A 220 6.49 7.14 -13.98
C CYS A 220 5.41 8.10 -14.47
N LEU A 221 4.35 7.54 -15.00
CA LEU A 221 3.22 8.24 -15.55
C LEU A 221 2.00 7.84 -14.76
N LEU A 222 1.34 8.85 -14.22
CA LEU A 222 0.09 8.70 -13.51
C LEU A 222 -1.05 9.00 -14.46
N ALA A 223 -2.19 8.40 -14.20
CA ALA A 223 -3.44 8.79 -14.80
C ALA A 223 -4.57 8.65 -13.79
N VAL A 224 -5.31 9.74 -13.60
CA VAL A 224 -6.43 9.81 -12.68
C VAL A 224 -7.69 10.14 -13.46
N ASP A 225 -8.73 9.33 -13.26
CA ASP A 225 -10.10 9.65 -13.65
C ASP A 225 -10.89 10.03 -12.41
N ASN A 226 -11.15 11.33 -12.27
CA ASN A 226 -11.91 11.95 -11.20
C ASN A 226 -13.19 12.63 -11.72
N LYS A 227 -13.71 12.23 -12.90
CA LYS A 227 -14.95 12.78 -13.46
C LYS A 227 -16.14 12.63 -12.51
N ASP A 228 -16.21 11.50 -11.82
CA ASP A 228 -17.10 11.33 -10.67
C ASP A 228 -16.31 11.66 -9.40
N ILE A 229 -16.60 12.81 -8.80
CA ILE A 229 -15.89 13.29 -7.61
C ILE A 229 -16.07 12.34 -6.41
N LYS A 230 -17.07 11.45 -6.42
CA LYS A 230 -17.27 10.47 -5.34
C LYS A 230 -16.53 9.16 -5.57
N HIS A 231 -16.29 8.79 -6.83
CA HIS A 231 -15.70 7.52 -7.20
C HIS A 231 -14.50 7.74 -8.10
N TRP A 232 -13.32 7.55 -7.54
CA TRP A 232 -12.07 7.86 -8.23
C TRP A 232 -11.43 6.60 -8.73
N SER A 233 -10.75 6.72 -9.87
CA SER A 233 -9.81 5.68 -10.30
C SER A 233 -8.49 6.28 -10.71
N GLY A 234 -7.43 5.54 -10.46
CA GLY A 234 -6.06 5.94 -10.76
C GLY A 234 -5.28 4.77 -11.33
N ALA A 235 -4.22 5.07 -12.07
CA ALA A 235 -3.25 4.08 -12.53
C ALA A 235 -1.85 4.67 -12.63
N ALA A 236 -0.84 3.81 -12.42
CA ALA A 236 0.56 4.12 -12.68
C ALA A 236 1.13 3.19 -13.76
N ILE A 237 1.86 3.79 -14.70
CA ILE A 237 2.62 3.08 -15.73
C ILE A 237 4.03 3.66 -15.78
N TYR A 238 5.03 2.78 -15.82
CA TYR A 238 6.40 3.18 -16.12
C TYR A 238 6.66 3.11 -17.62
N GLU A 239 7.17 4.19 -18.17
CA GLU A 239 7.75 4.21 -19.52
C GLU A 239 9.26 4.04 -19.42
N ARG A 240 9.79 3.04 -20.11
CA ARG A 240 11.23 2.91 -20.34
C ARG A 240 11.56 3.53 -21.68
N TYR A 241 12.57 4.38 -21.73
CA TYR A 241 12.93 5.06 -22.96
C TYR A 241 14.44 5.07 -23.17
N GLU A 242 14.81 5.26 -24.44
CA GLU A 242 16.17 5.58 -24.85
C GLU A 242 16.24 7.08 -25.13
N ASP A 243 17.24 7.73 -24.55
CA ASP A 243 17.45 9.16 -24.69
C ASP A 243 17.77 9.47 -26.16
N GLY A 244 16.88 10.22 -26.80
CA GLY A 244 17.04 10.61 -28.20
C GLY A 244 17.58 12.02 -28.33
N TYR A 245 18.21 12.32 -29.48
CA TYR A 245 18.72 13.68 -29.76
C TYR A 245 17.61 14.73 -29.96
N LEU A 246 16.43 14.32 -30.45
CA LEU A 246 15.28 15.20 -30.72
C LEU A 246 14.07 14.91 -29.82
N ALA A 247 13.83 13.64 -29.51
CA ALA A 247 12.79 13.18 -28.61
C ALA A 247 13.17 11.79 -28.09
N ASP A 248 12.80 11.51 -26.85
CA ASP A 248 12.98 10.19 -26.25
C ASP A 248 12.17 9.13 -27.03
N GLU A 249 12.78 7.98 -27.27
CA GLU A 249 12.10 6.84 -27.88
C GLU A 249 11.60 5.90 -26.78
N VAL A 250 10.28 5.79 -26.64
CA VAL A 250 9.67 4.86 -25.66
C VAL A 250 9.86 3.42 -26.16
N THR A 251 10.59 2.63 -25.37
CA THR A 251 10.94 1.24 -25.69
C THR A 251 9.99 0.22 -25.11
N SER A 252 9.30 0.54 -24.00
CA SER A 252 8.30 -0.33 -23.38
C SER A 252 7.45 0.41 -22.34
N HIS A 253 6.28 -0.15 -22.06
CA HIS A 253 5.38 0.28 -21.00
C HIS A 253 5.25 -0.83 -19.97
N LEU A 254 5.28 -0.47 -18.69
CA LEU A 254 5.14 -1.41 -17.59
C LEU A 254 4.05 -0.90 -16.65
N ALA A 255 2.86 -1.50 -16.69
CA ALA A 255 1.81 -1.20 -15.72
C ALA A 255 2.29 -1.56 -14.30
N ALA A 256 2.14 -0.63 -13.37
CA ALA A 256 2.57 -0.82 -11.99
C ALA A 256 1.37 -1.08 -11.09
N SER A 257 0.38 -0.19 -11.16
CA SER A 257 -0.75 -0.23 -10.24
C SER A 257 -2.03 0.33 -10.86
N ARG A 258 -3.15 -0.06 -10.27
CA ARG A 258 -4.46 0.59 -10.41
C ARG A 258 -5.07 0.81 -9.03
N LEU A 259 -5.86 1.85 -8.92
CA LEU A 259 -6.57 2.20 -7.70
C LEU A 259 -8.01 2.55 -8.03
N PHE A 260 -8.93 2.11 -7.19
CA PHE A 260 -10.34 2.45 -7.25
C PHE A 260 -10.82 2.80 -5.84
N VAL A 261 -11.49 3.94 -5.68
CA VAL A 261 -11.87 4.46 -4.36
C VAL A 261 -13.28 5.01 -4.40
N ASP A 262 -14.09 4.63 -3.41
CA ASP A 262 -15.30 5.32 -3.00
C ASP A 262 -14.94 6.28 -1.86
N LEU A 263 -14.80 7.56 -2.19
CA LEU A 263 -14.33 8.58 -1.26
C LEU A 263 -15.26 8.76 -0.04
N PRO A 264 -16.60 8.85 -0.20
CA PRO A 264 -17.51 8.91 0.95
C PRO A 264 -17.41 7.70 1.89
N ALA A 265 -17.21 6.50 1.36
CA ALA A 265 -17.04 5.32 2.20
C ALA A 265 -15.65 5.26 2.85
N GLU A 266 -14.59 5.66 2.14
CA GLU A 266 -13.24 5.79 2.70
C GLU A 266 -13.21 6.80 3.85
N GLN A 267 -13.87 7.96 3.71
CA GLN A 267 -13.96 8.96 4.78
C GLN A 267 -14.65 8.41 6.02
N ARG A 268 -15.75 7.65 5.87
CA ARG A 268 -16.43 7.03 7.01
C ARG A 268 -15.58 5.95 7.69
N ALA A 269 -14.80 5.21 6.91
CA ALA A 269 -13.86 4.23 7.45
C ALA A 269 -12.76 4.93 8.27
N LEU A 270 -12.22 6.04 7.75
CA LEU A 270 -11.26 6.89 8.47
C LEU A 270 -11.83 7.41 9.79
N GLU A 271 -13.02 8.00 9.76
CA GLU A 271 -13.70 8.53 10.96
C GLU A 271 -13.89 7.47 12.04
N ALA A 272 -14.11 6.20 11.66
CA ALA A 272 -14.21 5.08 12.59
C ALA A 272 -12.86 4.62 13.15
N MET A 273 -11.78 4.68 12.36
CA MET A 273 -10.43 4.29 12.79
C MET A 273 -9.77 5.30 13.73
N LEU A 274 -10.07 6.59 13.57
CA LEU A 274 -9.39 7.68 14.30
C LEU A 274 -9.44 7.52 15.84
N PRO A 275 -10.58 7.19 16.47
CA PRO A 275 -10.64 6.99 17.92
C PRO A 275 -9.81 5.78 18.40
N GLU A 276 -9.74 4.71 17.61
CA GLU A 276 -8.95 3.51 17.93
C GLU A 276 -7.45 3.87 17.96
N ALA A 277 -6.96 4.55 16.92
CA ALA A 277 -5.59 5.03 16.84
C ALA A 277 -5.27 6.03 17.96
N GLN A 278 -6.19 6.96 18.25
CA GLN A 278 -6.00 7.96 19.31
C GLN A 278 -5.89 7.31 20.69
N THR A 279 -6.71 6.29 20.96
CA THR A 279 -6.67 5.54 22.22
C THR A 279 -5.32 4.85 22.41
N MET A 280 -4.81 4.20 21.36
CA MET A 280 -3.48 3.56 21.38
C MET A 280 -2.37 4.58 21.67
N ILE A 281 -2.33 5.69 20.91
CA ILE A 281 -1.29 6.71 21.05
C ILE A 281 -1.34 7.38 22.42
N SER A 282 -2.52 7.78 22.90
CA SER A 282 -2.66 8.37 24.24
C SER A 282 -2.23 7.39 25.34
N GLY A 283 -2.52 6.10 25.19
CA GLY A 283 -2.04 5.08 26.11
C GLY A 283 -0.50 4.96 26.16
N ILE A 284 0.18 5.16 25.03
CA ILE A 284 1.65 5.16 24.97
C ILE A 284 2.22 6.47 25.54
N GLN A 285 1.62 7.61 25.22
CA GLN A 285 2.01 8.92 25.73
C GLN A 285 1.95 8.99 27.26
N ASN A 286 0.89 8.44 27.86
CA ASN A 286 0.78 8.35 29.32
C ASN A 286 1.93 7.54 29.94
N ARG A 287 2.33 6.42 29.31
CA ARG A 287 3.49 5.62 29.78
C ARG A 287 4.82 6.37 29.63
N ILE A 288 4.96 7.21 28.61
CA ILE A 288 6.13 8.10 28.48
C ILE A 288 6.14 9.09 29.65
N GLU A 289 5.02 9.74 29.94
CA GLU A 289 4.91 10.70 31.05
C GLU A 289 5.24 10.05 32.40
N GLU A 290 4.71 8.85 32.67
CA GLU A 290 5.02 8.08 33.87
C GLU A 290 6.52 7.76 34.00
N ARG A 291 7.17 7.33 32.90
CA ARG A 291 8.61 7.06 32.87
C ARG A 291 9.44 8.32 33.16
N LEU A 292 9.06 9.45 32.58
CA LEU A 292 9.73 10.75 32.81
C LEU A 292 9.53 11.24 34.24
N ALA A 293 8.31 11.15 34.78
CA ALA A 293 8.02 11.52 36.17
C ALA A 293 8.78 10.64 37.17
N ALA A 294 8.87 9.33 36.90
CA ALA A 294 9.63 8.40 37.74
C ALA A 294 11.14 8.68 37.71
N LYS A 295 11.70 9.07 36.55
CA LYS A 295 13.10 9.50 36.46
C LYS A 295 13.34 10.77 37.27
N LYS A 296 12.50 11.79 37.08
CA LYS A 296 12.60 13.05 37.83
C LYS A 296 12.51 12.83 39.34
N SER A 297 11.55 12.03 39.81
CA SER A 297 11.41 11.70 41.23
C SER A 297 12.65 11.00 41.80
N LYS A 298 13.31 10.13 41.02
CA LYS A 298 14.56 9.48 41.43
C LYS A 298 15.73 10.47 41.48
N GLU A 299 15.82 11.38 40.51
CA GLU A 299 16.84 12.42 40.48
C GLU A 299 16.69 13.39 41.65
N ASP A 300 15.45 13.82 41.94
CA ASP A 300 15.11 14.66 43.09
C ASP A 300 15.50 13.97 44.41
N ALA A 301 15.16 12.69 44.58
CA ALA A 301 15.52 11.91 45.77
C ALA A 301 17.05 11.75 45.93
N VAL A 302 17.79 11.61 44.84
CA VAL A 302 19.27 11.58 44.87
C VAL A 302 19.83 12.95 45.25
N SER A 303 19.27 14.04 44.72
CA SER A 303 19.65 15.41 45.07
C SER A 303 19.42 15.72 46.55
N ASP A 304 18.31 15.25 47.12
CA ASP A 304 17.99 15.39 48.55
C ASP A 304 18.98 14.62 49.43
N LEU A 305 19.37 13.41 49.02
CA LEU A 305 20.35 12.57 49.74
C LEU A 305 21.77 13.13 49.68
N LEU A 306 22.17 13.71 48.55
CA LEU A 306 23.50 14.27 48.36
C LEU A 306 23.65 15.67 48.99
N GLY A 307 22.56 16.23 49.51
CA GLY A 307 22.53 17.58 50.05
C GLY A 307 22.82 18.58 48.94
N ALA A 308 21.84 18.89 48.10
CA ALA A 308 21.91 20.09 47.29
C ALA A 308 22.24 21.25 48.24
N ASP A 309 23.45 21.82 48.08
CA ASP A 309 23.95 22.95 48.84
C ASP A 309 22.87 24.04 48.82
N THR A 310 22.10 24.11 49.90
CA THR A 310 21.54 25.38 50.33
C THR A 310 22.75 26.19 50.75
N THR A 311 23.39 26.90 49.83
CA THR A 311 24.13 28.10 50.17
C THR A 311 23.10 29.20 50.41
N PRO A 312 22.87 29.62 51.66
CA PRO A 312 22.33 30.94 51.90
C PRO A 312 23.50 31.92 51.77
N ASP A 313 23.47 32.74 50.72
CA ASP A 313 23.74 34.19 50.73
C ASP A 313 23.75 34.78 49.31
#